data_AF-A0A439MT31-F1
#
_entry.id   AF-A0A439MT31-F1
#
_cell.length_a   1.000
_cell.length_b   1.000
_cell.length_c   1.000
_cell.angle_alpha   90.00
_cell.angle_beta   90.00
_cell.angle_gamma   90.00
#
_symmetry.space_group_name_H-M   'P 1'
#
loop_
_entity.id
_entity.type
_entity.pdbx_description
1 polymer ?
#
loop_
_entity_poly.entity_id
_entity_poly.type
_entity_poly.pdbx_seq_one_letter_code
_entity_poly.pdbx_strand_id
1 'polypeptide(L)' 'SNHVAPLMRAGTMEPSGRHTAIIAALKDRDFPRAREEVVADIRSTQETLRAICPDVPEPRPVEFAGFGKAS' A
#
# COMPACT_ATOMS: atom_id res chain seq x y z
N SER A 1 -2.26 -16.11 30.98
CA SER A 1 -2.29 -15.22 29.80
C SER A 1 -2.65 -16.07 28.59
N ASN A 2 -3.86 -15.95 28.06
CA ASN A 2 -4.30 -16.71 26.89
C ASN A 2 -3.93 -15.93 25.62
N HIS A 3 -2.68 -16.07 25.16
CA HIS A 3 -2.29 -15.53 23.86
C HIS A 3 -2.76 -16.50 22.76
N VAL A 4 -3.85 -16.13 22.08
CA VAL A 4 -4.23 -16.77 20.81
C VAL A 4 -3.48 -16.03 19.72
N ALA A 5 -2.43 -16.63 19.16
CA ALA A 5 -1.80 -16.11 17.96
C ALA A 5 -2.83 -16.12 16.83
N PRO A 6 -2.94 -15.05 16.02
CA PRO A 6 -3.83 -15.05 14.86
C PRO A 6 -3.47 -16.22 13.96
N LEU A 7 -4.45 -17.09 13.66
CA LEU A 7 -4.31 -18.09 12.63
C LEU A 7 -4.15 -17.36 11.30
N MET A 8 -2.90 -17.23 10.84
CA MET A 8 -2.58 -16.78 9.49
C MET A 8 -3.19 -17.80 8.52
N ARG A 9 -4.45 -17.58 8.12
CA ARG A 9 -5.06 -18.31 7.01
C ARG A 9 -4.11 -18.09 5.84
N ALA A 10 -3.65 -19.19 5.23
CA ALA A 10 -2.91 -19.16 3.97
C ALA A 10 -3.85 -18.62 2.89
N GLY A 11 -4.10 -17.32 2.92
CA GLY A 11 -4.72 -16.60 1.83
C GLY A 11 -3.68 -16.59 0.74
N THR A 12 -3.95 -17.31 -0.34
CA THR A 12 -3.41 -16.93 -1.64
C THR A 12 -3.71 -15.45 -1.78
N MET A 13 -2.69 -14.60 -1.68
CA MET A 13 -2.85 -13.21 -2.05
C MET A 13 -3.25 -13.24 -3.52
N GLU A 14 -4.50 -12.95 -3.80
CA GLU A 14 -4.91 -12.61 -5.16
C GLU A 14 -3.92 -11.53 -5.61
N PRO A 15 -3.16 -11.74 -6.70
CA PRO A 15 -2.25 -10.73 -7.18
C PRO A 15 -3.11 -9.49 -7.43
N SER A 16 -2.89 -8.41 -6.66
CA SER A 16 -3.51 -7.14 -7.07
C SER A 16 -3.01 -6.93 -8.50
N GLY A 17 -3.92 -6.83 -9.47
CA GLY A 17 -3.54 -6.77 -10.90
C GLY A 17 -2.54 -5.63 -11.19
N ARG A 18 -2.46 -4.65 -10.29
CA ARG A 18 -1.51 -3.53 -10.30
C ARG A 18 -0.08 -3.91 -9.92
N HIS A 19 0.14 -4.92 -9.06
CA HIS A 19 1.49 -5.41 -8.77
C HIS A 19 2.21 -5.93 -10.02
N THR A 20 1.47 -6.59 -10.93
CA THR A 20 2.03 -7.05 -12.20
C THR A 20 2.50 -5.88 -13.07
N ALA A 21 1.77 -4.78 -13.10
CA ALA A 21 2.14 -3.57 -13.85
C ALA A 21 3.39 -2.88 -13.26
N ILE A 22 3.49 -2.79 -11.93
CA ILE A 22 4.67 -2.27 -11.23
C ILE A 22 5.90 -3.11 -11.57
N ILE A 23 5.80 -4.44 -11.47
CA ILE A 23 6.90 -5.37 -11.75
C ILE A 23 7.33 -5.27 -13.22
N ALA A 24 6.38 -5.15 -14.15
CA ALA A 24 6.68 -4.97 -15.57
C ALA A 24 7.47 -3.67 -15.80
N ALA A 25 7.01 -2.54 -15.25
CA ALA A 25 7.70 -1.25 -15.39
C ALA A 25 9.13 -1.29 -14.80
N LEU A 26 9.32 -1.97 -13.66
CA LEU A 26 10.64 -2.16 -13.06
C LEU A 26 11.58 -3.01 -13.95
N LYS A 27 11.06 -4.07 -14.57
CA LYS A 27 11.84 -4.91 -15.50
C LYS A 27 12.27 -4.12 -16.74
N ASP A 28 11.42 -3.21 -17.20
CA ASP A 28 11.69 -2.32 -18.34
C ASP A 28 12.56 -1.10 -17.96
N ARG A 29 12.93 -0.96 -16.67
CA ARG A 29 13.64 0.19 -16.10
C ARG A 29 12.91 1.53 -16.27
N ASP A 30 11.59 1.47 -16.42
CA ASP A 30 10.71 2.63 -16.50
C ASP A 30 10.28 3.06 -15.09
N PHE A 31 11.19 3.75 -14.39
CA PHE A 31 10.96 4.20 -13.01
C PHE A 31 9.84 5.24 -12.86
N PRO A 32 9.66 6.21 -13.79
CA PRO A 32 8.51 7.11 -13.75
C PRO A 32 7.18 6.33 -13.76
N ARG A 33 7.04 5.37 -14.68
CA ARG A 33 5.84 4.53 -14.74
C ARG A 33 5.68 3.66 -13.51
N ALA A 34 6.75 3.04 -13.02
CA ALA A 34 6.70 2.24 -11.79
C ALA A 34 6.19 3.06 -10.59
N ARG A 35 6.62 4.33 -10.48
CA ARG A 35 6.13 5.25 -9.45
C ARG A 35 4.64 5.54 -9.60
N GLU A 36 4.18 5.80 -10.82
CA GLU A 36 2.76 6.09 -11.09
C GLU A 36 1.87 4.90 -10.72
N GLU A 37 2.28 3.68 -11.07
CA GLU A 37 1.54 2.45 -10.75
C GLU A 37 1.47 2.20 -9.24
N VAL A 38 2.56 2.45 -8.49
CA VAL A 38 2.55 2.36 -7.02
C VAL A 38 1.57 3.36 -6.40
N VAL A 39 1.58 4.62 -6.86
CA VAL A 39 0.65 5.64 -6.36
C VAL A 39 -0.80 5.24 -6.65
N ALA A 40 -1.06 4.67 -7.83
CA ALA A 40 -2.39 4.22 -8.21
C ALA A 40 -2.86 3.02 -7.37
N ASP A 41 -1.98 2.08 -7.03
CA ASP A 41 -2.29 0.94 -6.16
C ASP A 41 -2.64 1.37 -4.73
N ILE A 42 -1.87 2.29 -4.15
CA ILE A 42 -2.15 2.88 -2.83
C ILE A 42 -3.51 3.59 -2.84
N ARG A 43 -3.78 4.41 -3.87
CA ARG A 43 -5.05 5.15 -3.97
C ARG A 43 -6.24 4.21 -4.08
N SER A 44 -6.15 3.18 -4.91
CA SER A 44 -7.21 2.18 -5.09
C SER A 44 -7.48 1.41 -3.79
N THR A 45 -6.43 1.09 -3.03
CA THR A 45 -6.58 0.49 -1.70
C THR A 45 -7.27 1.45 -0.72
N GLN A 46 -6.86 2.72 -0.69
CA GLN A 46 -7.51 3.73 0.16
C GLN A 46 -8.99 3.92 -0.18
N GLU A 47 -9.34 3.99 -1.46
CA GLU A 47 -10.73 4.09 -1.94
C GLU A 47 -11.55 2.88 -1.47
N THR A 48 -11.01 1.68 -1.63
CA THR A 48 -11.65 0.43 -1.17
C THR A 48 -11.86 0.44 0.34
N LEU A 49 -10.83 0.83 1.11
CA LEU A 49 -10.90 0.86 2.57
C LEU A 49 -11.88 1.93 3.09
N ARG A 50 -11.97 3.10 2.47
CA ARG A 50 -12.96 4.13 2.87
C ARG A 50 -14.40 3.65 2.75
N ALA A 51 -14.70 2.82 1.74
CA ALA A 51 -16.04 2.25 1.58
C ALA A 51 -16.40 1.26 2.71
N ILE A 52 -15.40 0.59 3.30
CA ILE A 52 -15.58 -0.43 4.33
C ILE A 52 -15.45 0.18 5.74
N CYS A 53 -14.63 1.21 5.89
CA CYS A 53 -14.32 1.89 7.15
C CYS A 53 -14.63 3.39 7.01
N PRO A 54 -15.89 3.80 7.19
CA PRO A 54 -16.34 5.17 6.92
C PRO A 54 -15.77 6.22 7.89
N ASP A 55 -15.35 5.82 9.08
CA ASP A 55 -14.87 6.72 10.14
C ASP A 55 -13.34 6.93 10.13
N VAL A 56 -12.65 6.61 9.04
CA VAL A 56 -11.20 6.85 8.94
C VAL A 56 -10.96 8.37 8.83
N PRO A 57 -10.26 8.99 9.80
CA PRO A 57 -9.94 10.41 9.74
C PRO A 57 -9.17 10.74 8.46
N GLU A 58 -9.36 11.95 7.93
CA GLU A 58 -8.63 12.40 6.74
C GLU A 58 -7.10 12.20 6.91
N PRO A 59 -6.39 11.78 5.84
CA PRO A 59 -4.95 11.60 5.91
C PRO A 59 -4.28 12.91 6.30
N ARG A 60 -3.53 12.90 7.41
CA ARG A 60 -2.68 14.03 7.77
C ARG A 60 -1.53 14.15 6.78
N PRO A 61 -1.17 15.36 6.32
CA PRO A 61 0.03 15.56 5.53
C PRO A 61 1.25 14.97 6.25
N VAL A 62 2.02 14.16 5.53
CA VAL A 62 3.28 13.63 6.05
C VAL A 62 4.39 14.59 5.65
N GLU A 63 5.02 15.22 6.64
CA GLU A 63 6.20 16.07 6.50
C GLU A 63 7.44 15.21 6.20
N PHE A 64 7.64 14.87 4.93
CA PHE A 64 8.80 14.07 4.51
C PHE A 64 10.15 14.76 4.73
N ALA A 65 10.16 16.09 4.93
CA ALA A 65 11.37 16.85 5.23
C ALA A 65 12.02 16.47 6.59
N GLY A 66 11.24 15.87 7.49
CA GLY A 66 11.72 15.39 8.81
C GLY A 66 12.17 13.92 8.81
N PHE A 67 11.94 13.17 7.74
CA PHE A 67 12.25 11.75 7.70
C PHE A 67 13.77 11.53 7.73
N GLY A 68 14.28 10.95 8.82
CA GLY A 68 15.71 10.65 9.01
C GLY A 68 16.47 11.60 9.93
N LYS A 69 15.84 12.65 10.47
CA LYS A 69 16.41 13.41 11.59
C LYS A 69 15.99 12.76 12.90
N ALA A 70 16.80 11.83 13.40
CA ALA A 70 16.65 11.28 14.74
C ALA A 70 16.78 12.41 15.78
N SER A 71 15.90 12.41 16.78
CA SER A 71 16.07 13.18 18.02
C SER A 71 17.06 12.49 18.96
#